data_AF-A0A382MVP7-F1
#
_entry.id   AF-A0A382MVP7-F1
#
_cell.length_a   1.000
_cell.length_b   1.000
_cell.length_c   1.000
_cell.angle_alpha   90.00
_cell.angle_beta   90.00
_cell.angle_gamma   90.00
#
_symmetry.space_group_name_H-M   'P 1'
#
loop_
_entity.id
_entity.type
_entity.pdbx_description
1 polymer ?
#
loop_
_entity_poly.entity_id
_entity_poly.type
_entity_poly.pdbx_seq_one_letter_code
_entity_poly.pdbx_strand_id
1 'polypeptide(L)'
;SNDELVDLNNGSKHKLEEFKVNEVRVLAGIGNPEKLYRKIEEHGMTVKPIITEDHGMVNLEDYSDEKCPLLITPKDAVKYDESFPQNTYLLHPEIKIDTAYLTKIFGQYL
;
A
#
# COMPACT_ATOMS: atom_id res chain seq x y z
N SER A 1 -3.04 -7.10 13.80
CA SER A 1 -3.00 -6.88 12.35
C SER A 1 -2.64 -5.43 12.09
N ASN A 2 -1.79 -5.17 11.10
CA ASN A 2 -1.45 -3.80 10.69
C ASN A 2 -2.44 -3.39 9.60
N ASP A 3 -3.59 -2.85 10.00
CA ASP A 3 -4.70 -2.43 9.12
C ASP A 3 -4.87 -0.90 9.15
N GLU A 4 -3.81 -0.19 9.56
CA GLU A 4 -3.77 1.26 9.67
C GLU A 4 -3.31 1.89 8.35
N LEU A 5 -4.07 2.90 7.93
CA LEU A 5 -3.76 3.82 6.85
C LEU A 5 -3.40 5.18 7.43
N VAL A 6 -2.37 5.82 6.89
CA VAL A 6 -1.97 7.18 7.31
C VAL A 6 -2.24 8.15 6.18
N ASP A 7 -3.08 9.16 6.39
CA ASP A 7 -3.31 10.22 5.41
C ASP A 7 -1.99 10.97 5.15
N LEU A 8 -1.57 11.02 3.89
CA LEU A 8 -0.30 11.63 3.50
C LEU A 8 -0.35 13.16 3.46
N ASN A 9 -1.52 13.79 3.59
CA ASN A 9 -1.69 15.24 3.61
C ASN A 9 -1.68 15.83 5.02
N ASN A 10 -2.12 15.06 6.02
CA ASN A 10 -2.30 15.57 7.39
C ASN A 10 -1.79 14.62 8.49
N GLY A 11 -1.33 13.42 8.15
CA GLY A 11 -0.78 12.44 9.09
C GLY A 11 -1.82 11.72 9.95
N SER A 12 -3.12 11.94 9.73
CA SER A 12 -4.19 11.27 10.48
C SER A 12 -4.18 9.77 10.20
N LYS A 13 -4.48 8.99 11.22
CA LYS A 13 -4.52 7.53 11.13
C LYS A 13 -5.97 7.05 11.06
N HIS A 14 -6.20 6.11 10.15
CA HIS A 14 -7.50 5.51 9.90
C HIS A 14 -7.36 4.00 9.84
N LYS A 15 -8.41 3.27 10.19
CA LYS A 15 -8.45 1.82 9.95
C LYS A 15 -9.02 1.52 8.58
N LEU A 16 -8.57 0.43 7.97
CA LEU A 16 -9.16 -0.09 6.73
C LEU A 16 -10.69 -0.29 6.85
N GLU A 17 -11.17 -0.74 8.01
CA GLU A 17 -12.59 -0.96 8.31
C GLU A 17 -13.43 0.33 8.35
N GLU A 18 -12.79 1.49 8.58
CA GLU A 18 -13.47 2.79 8.65
C GLU A 18 -13.75 3.36 7.25
N PHE A 19 -13.08 2.82 6.23
CA PHE A 19 -13.27 3.22 4.84
C PHE A 19 -14.58 2.66 4.31
N LYS A 20 -15.57 3.54 4.15
CA LYS A 20 -16.88 3.21 3.55
C LYS A 20 -16.85 3.40 2.03
N VAL A 21 -15.87 2.81 1.37
CA VAL A 21 -15.69 2.87 -0.08
C VAL A 21 -15.81 1.47 -0.68
N ASN A 22 -16.27 1.38 -1.93
CA ASN A 22 -16.40 0.10 -2.63
C ASN A 22 -15.13 -0.30 -3.37
N GLU A 23 -14.26 0.67 -3.65
CA GLU A 23 -13.04 0.48 -4.45
C GLU A 23 -11.93 1.40 -3.98
N VAL A 24 -10.69 0.94 -4.17
CA VAL A 24 -9.47 1.70 -3.91
C VAL A 24 -8.47 1.48 -5.03
N ARG A 25 -7.63 2.48 -5.28
CA ARG A 25 -6.46 2.36 -6.16
C ARG A 25 -5.24 2.04 -5.32
N VAL A 26 -4.37 1.14 -5.78
CA VAL A 26 -3.20 0.72 -5.01
C VAL A 26 -1.93 0.83 -5.85
N LEU A 27 -1.00 1.66 -5.38
CA LEU A 27 0.36 1.79 -5.91
C LEU A 27 1.32 0.99 -5.02
N ALA A 28 1.73 -0.18 -5.50
CA ALA A 28 2.58 -1.11 -4.75
C ALA A 28 3.63 -1.78 -5.65
N GLY A 29 4.81 -1.18 -5.75
CA GLY A 29 5.99 -1.72 -6.43
C GLY A 29 6.79 -2.70 -5.56
N ILE A 30 6.12 -3.59 -4.83
CA ILE A 30 6.74 -4.60 -3.94
C ILE A 30 6.67 -6.00 -4.58
N GLY A 31 7.50 -6.93 -4.09
CA GLY A 31 7.42 -8.33 -4.51
C GLY A 31 6.13 -8.99 -4.01
N ASN A 32 5.33 -9.57 -4.92
CA ASN A 32 4.02 -10.21 -4.67
C ASN A 32 2.97 -9.26 -4.06
N PRO A 33 2.52 -8.23 -4.80
CA PRO A 33 1.51 -7.28 -4.34
C PRO A 33 0.12 -7.95 -4.16
N GLU A 34 -0.12 -9.12 -4.73
CA GLU A 34 -1.39 -9.85 -4.64
C GLU A 34 -1.78 -10.18 -3.19
N LYS A 35 -0.80 -10.46 -2.33
CA LYS A 35 -1.05 -10.67 -0.89
C LYS A 35 -1.62 -9.41 -0.22
N LEU A 36 -1.16 -8.24 -0.64
CA LEU A 36 -1.64 -6.96 -0.12
C LEU A 36 -3.08 -6.71 -0.62
N TYR A 37 -3.34 -6.98 -1.89
CA TYR A 37 -4.66 -6.78 -2.50
C TYR A 37 -5.72 -7.64 -1.82
N ARG A 38 -5.42 -8.94 -1.63
CA ARG A 38 -6.34 -9.86 -0.96
C ARG A 38 -6.74 -9.36 0.44
N LYS A 39 -5.80 -8.79 1.19
CA LYS A 39 -6.07 -8.25 2.53
C LYS A 39 -7.05 -7.08 2.48
N ILE A 40 -6.96 -6.22 1.47
CA ILE A 40 -7.90 -5.13 1.25
C ILE A 40 -9.27 -5.68 0.82
N GLU A 41 -9.29 -6.67 -0.06
CA GLU A 41 -10.51 -7.33 -0.53
C GLU A 41 -11.26 -8.07 0.58
N GLU A 42 -10.55 -8.62 1.57
CA GLU A 42 -11.14 -9.19 2.78
C GLU A 42 -11.95 -8.18 3.61
N HIS A 43 -11.72 -6.86 3.41
CA HIS A 43 -12.51 -5.78 4.00
C HIS A 43 -13.68 -5.31 3.11
N GLY A 44 -13.97 -6.02 2.01
CA GLY A 44 -15.10 -5.74 1.13
C GLY A 44 -14.84 -4.69 0.05
N MET A 45 -13.60 -4.28 -0.14
CA MET A 45 -13.19 -3.29 -1.16
C MET A 45 -12.64 -3.97 -2.41
N THR A 46 -12.89 -3.41 -3.58
CA THR A 46 -12.27 -3.85 -4.85
C THR A 46 -10.95 -3.11 -5.06
N VAL A 47 -9.87 -3.85 -5.36
CA VAL A 47 -8.55 -3.26 -5.60
C VAL A 47 -8.33 -2.99 -7.08
N LYS A 48 -7.98 -1.74 -7.41
CA LYS A 48 -7.51 -1.32 -8.74
C LYS A 48 -5.99 -1.09 -8.69
N PRO A 49 -5.17 -2.06 -9.14
CA PRO A 49 -3.72 -1.91 -9.09
C PRO A 49 -3.24 -0.84 -10.08
N ILE A 50 -2.32 0.01 -9.62
CA ILE A 50 -1.57 0.93 -10.47
C ILE A 50 -0.23 0.27 -10.78
N ILE A 51 -0.06 -0.09 -12.04
CA ILE A 51 1.17 -0.72 -12.53
C ILE A 51 2.16 0.39 -12.87
N THR A 52 3.34 0.34 -12.25
CA THR A 52 4.47 1.19 -12.64
C THR A 52 5.52 0.33 -13.34
N GLU A 53 6.20 0.91 -14.32
CA GLU A 53 7.43 0.33 -14.82
C GLU A 53 8.46 0.20 -13.70
N ASP A 54 9.43 -0.70 -13.84
CA ASP A 54 10.45 -0.91 -12.82
C ASP A 54 11.23 0.40 -12.60
N HIS A 55 11.36 0.83 -11.34
CA HIS A 55 11.86 2.16 -10.95
C HIS A 55 11.07 3.39 -11.47
N GLY A 56 9.91 3.19 -12.09
CA GLY A 56 9.08 4.26 -12.62
C GLY A 56 8.33 5.06 -11.55
N MET A 57 8.03 6.31 -11.89
CA MET A 57 7.06 7.17 -11.22
C MET A 57 5.86 7.35 -12.14
N VAL A 58 4.67 7.33 -11.57
CA VAL A 58 3.44 7.76 -12.27
C VAL A 58 3.01 9.12 -11.76
N ASN A 59 2.27 9.88 -12.57
CA ASN A 59 1.65 11.10 -12.11
C ASN A 59 0.46 10.75 -11.18
N LEU A 60 0.57 11.05 -9.88
CA LEU A 60 -0.45 10.69 -8.90
C LEU A 60 -1.78 11.41 -9.15
N GLU A 61 -1.76 12.59 -9.76
CA GLU A 61 -2.96 13.36 -10.08
C GLU A 61 -3.89 12.62 -11.06
N ASP A 62 -3.32 11.82 -11.98
CA ASP A 62 -4.09 10.98 -12.90
C ASP A 62 -4.90 9.89 -12.15
N TYR A 63 -4.50 9.61 -10.90
CA TYR A 63 -5.12 8.63 -10.04
C TYR A 63 -5.91 9.22 -8.88
N SER A 64 -5.97 10.55 -8.76
CA SER A 64 -6.75 11.24 -7.73
C SER A 64 -8.25 11.07 -7.97
N ASP A 65 -8.99 10.75 -6.90
CA ASP A 65 -10.44 10.60 -6.93
C ASP A 65 -11.01 10.71 -5.51
N GLU A 66 -11.97 11.61 -5.31
CA GLU A 66 -12.62 11.81 -4.00
C GLU A 66 -13.38 10.57 -3.52
N LYS A 67 -13.86 9.73 -4.45
CA LYS A 67 -14.65 8.52 -4.13
C LYS A 67 -13.82 7.24 -4.14
N CYS A 68 -12.61 7.29 -4.68
CA CYS A 68 -11.74 6.13 -4.86
C CYS A 68 -10.35 6.44 -4.28
N PRO A 69 -10.13 6.16 -2.98
CA PRO A 69 -8.88 6.44 -2.30
C PRO A 69 -7.67 5.84 -2.99
N LEU A 70 -6.56 6.58 -2.96
CA LEU A 70 -5.27 6.13 -3.43
C LEU A 70 -4.43 5.62 -2.27
N LEU A 71 -4.13 4.32 -2.27
CA LEU A 71 -3.27 3.67 -1.29
C LEU A 71 -1.87 3.47 -1.86
N ILE A 72 -0.85 3.92 -1.15
CA ILE A 72 0.56 3.86 -1.59
C ILE A 72 1.39 3.15 -0.53
N THR A 73 2.30 2.25 -0.93
CA THR A 73 3.23 1.64 0.03
C THR A 73 4.34 2.63 0.44
N PRO A 74 4.94 2.51 1.63
CA PRO A 74 6.09 3.34 2.02
C PRO A 74 7.23 3.34 1.00
N LYS A 75 7.48 2.20 0.35
CA LYS A 75 8.51 2.07 -0.68
C LYS A 75 8.25 2.96 -1.90
N ASP A 76 6.99 3.14 -2.27
CA ASP A 76 6.61 3.95 -3.43
C ASP A 76 6.39 5.41 -3.06
N ALA A 77 5.91 5.69 -1.84
CA ALA A 77 5.69 7.05 -1.35
C ALA A 77 6.99 7.87 -1.29
N VAL A 78 8.13 7.25 -0.96
CA VAL A 78 9.45 7.93 -0.90
C VAL A 78 9.94 8.45 -2.27
N LYS A 79 9.28 8.07 -3.38
CA LYS A 79 9.62 8.55 -4.72
C LYS A 79 9.06 9.95 -5.00
N TYR A 80 8.07 10.40 -4.23
CA TYR A 80 7.33 11.63 -4.48
C TYR A 80 7.77 12.73 -3.50
N ASP A 81 7.85 13.95 -4.00
CA ASP A 81 7.98 15.14 -3.17
C ASP A 81 6.72 15.28 -2.29
N GLU A 82 6.83 15.91 -1.11
CA GLU A 82 5.86 15.90 0.02
C GLU A 82 4.40 16.33 -0.31
N SER A 83 4.07 16.63 -1.56
CA SER A 83 2.72 16.92 -2.04
C SER A 83 2.06 15.69 -2.63
N PHE A 84 1.00 15.21 -1.98
CA PHE A 84 0.15 14.13 -2.46
C PHE A 84 -1.24 14.68 -2.84
N PRO A 85 -1.95 14.07 -3.79
CA PRO A 85 -3.35 14.40 -4.00
C PRO A 85 -4.17 14.17 -2.73
N GLN A 86 -5.33 14.85 -2.64
CA GLN A 86 -6.29 14.55 -1.58
C GLN A 86 -6.73 13.09 -1.64
N ASN A 87 -7.17 12.54 -0.50
CA ASN A 87 -7.63 11.16 -0.41
C ASN A 87 -6.53 10.12 -0.72
N THR A 88 -5.27 10.46 -0.41
CA THR A 88 -4.10 9.58 -0.57
C THR A 88 -3.58 9.12 0.79
N TYR A 89 -3.38 7.81 0.93
CA TYR A 89 -3.01 7.20 2.20
C TYR A 89 -1.83 6.23 2.06
N LEU A 90 -0.99 6.23 3.09
CA LEU A 90 0.09 5.29 3.27
C LEU A 90 -0.43 3.96 3.79
N LEU A 91 -0.17 2.88 3.05
CA LEU A 91 -0.55 1.52 3.38
C LEU A 91 0.69 0.71 3.80
N HIS A 92 0.77 0.34 5.08
CA HIS A 92 1.89 -0.44 5.60
C HIS A 92 1.67 -1.93 5.34
N PRO A 93 2.45 -2.58 4.45
CA PRO A 93 2.35 -4.01 4.28
C PRO A 93 2.78 -4.73 5.56
N GLU A 94 2.05 -5.78 5.93
CA GLU A 94 2.40 -6.59 7.08
C GLU A 94 3.60 -7.47 6.73
N ILE A 95 4.77 -7.14 7.27
CA ILE A 95 5.99 -7.92 7.09
C ILE A 95 6.00 -9.04 8.14
N LYS A 96 5.53 -10.23 7.77
CA LYS A 96 5.77 -11.45 8.56
C LYS A 96 7.05 -12.10 8.06
N ILE A 97 8.11 -11.97 8.86
CA ILE A 97 9.36 -12.67 8.61
C ILE A 97 9.18 -14.13 9.05
N ASP A 98 9.21 -15.04 8.08
CA ASP A 98 9.26 -16.47 8.37
C ASP A 98 10.68 -16.83 8.83
N THR A 99 10.84 -17.04 10.14
CA THR A 99 12.12 -17.41 10.75
C THR A 99 12.58 -18.80 10.35
N ALA A 100 11.68 -19.72 9.97
CA ALA A 100 12.07 -21.02 9.43
C ALA A 100 12.65 -20.89 8.03
N TYR A 101 12.08 -20.00 7.21
CA TYR A 101 12.63 -19.65 5.90
C TYR A 101 14.02 -18.97 6.03
N LEU A 102 14.17 -18.01 6.94
CA LEU A 102 15.46 -17.37 7.19
C LEU A 102 16.51 -18.38 7.70
N THR A 103 16.15 -19.26 8.63
CA THR A 103 17.05 -20.32 9.11
C THR A 103 17.45 -21.27 7.97
N LYS A 104 16.53 -21.57 7.04
CA LYS A 104 16.84 -22.43 5.89
C LYS A 104 17.78 -21.78 4.88
N ILE A 105 17.69 -20.47 4.67
CA ILE A 105 18.48 -19.73 3.67
C ILE A 105 19.80 -19.21 4.25
N PHE A 106 19.77 -18.71 5.49
CA PHE A 106 20.89 -18.04 6.14
C PHE A 106 21.43 -18.76 7.38
N GLY A 107 20.82 -19.87 7.81
CA GLY A 107 21.25 -20.59 9.02
C GLY A 107 22.66 -21.19 8.95
N GLN A 108 23.30 -21.20 7.78
CA GLN A 108 24.73 -21.50 7.65
C GLN A 108 25.66 -20.35 8.07
N TYR A 109 25.11 -19.14 8.28
CA TYR A 109 25.82 -17.91 8.67
C TYR A 109 25.42 -17.41 10.08
N LEU A 110 24.53 -18.12 10.78
CA LEU A 110 24.14 -17.90 12.17
C LEU A 110 24.81 -18.95 13.07
#